data_AF-A0A9E1JF75-F1
#
_entry.id   AF-A0A9E1JF75-F1
#
_cell.length_a   1.000
_cell.length_b   1.000
_cell.length_c   1.000
_cell.angle_alpha   90.00
_cell.angle_beta   90.00
_cell.angle_gamma   90.00
#
_symmetry.space_group_name_H-M   'P 1'
#
loop_
_entity.id
_entity.type
_entity.pdbx_description
1 polymer ?
#
loop_
_entity_poly.entity_id
_entity_poly.type
_entity_poly.pdbx_seq_one_letter_code
_entity_poly.pdbx_strand_id
1 'polypeptide(L)'
;MKKAIKYILKMCGYKLVKDNAIQYDIDYDPEFISEFETLEPNTATSIERMHALKEAVKYVIGNNIAGDLVECGVWKGGSCMLIARTLLEYDQNDRLLWLYDTFEGMTLP
;
A
#
# COMPACT_ATOMS: atom_id res chain seq x y z
N MET A 1 26.64 29.96 11.40
CA MET A 1 25.27 29.96 10.85
C MET A 1 24.28 29.08 11.61
N LYS A 2 24.43 27.74 11.68
CA LYS A 2 23.43 26.84 12.32
C LYS A 2 23.06 27.19 13.77
N LYS A 3 24.01 27.67 14.59
CA LYS A 3 23.75 28.10 15.98
C LYS A 3 22.89 29.37 16.06
N ALA A 4 23.16 30.35 15.21
CA ALA A 4 22.39 31.61 15.16
C ALA A 4 20.94 31.35 14.71
N ILE A 5 20.75 30.51 13.69
CA ILE A 5 19.42 30.11 13.22
C ILE A 5 18.62 29.40 14.31
N LYS A 6 19.22 28.41 14.99
CA LYS A 6 18.56 27.73 16.12
C LYS A 6 18.19 28.69 17.25
N TYR A 7 19.04 29.68 17.52
CA TYR A 7 18.79 30.69 18.57
C TYR A 7 17.63 31.61 18.20
N ILE A 8 17.60 32.15 16.98
CA ILE A 8 16.51 33.02 16.50
C ILE A 8 15.19 32.25 16.49
N LEU A 9 15.17 31.02 15.96
CA LEU A 9 13.97 30.18 15.97
C LEU A 9 13.45 29.94 17.39
N LYS A 10 14.35 29.64 18.34
CA LYS A 10 13.99 29.45 19.74
C LYS A 10 13.40 30.73 20.36
N MET A 11 13.97 31.90 20.05
CA MET A 11 13.45 33.20 20.51
C MET A 11 12.05 33.50 19.96
N CYS A 12 11.74 33.05 18.74
CA CYS A 12 10.42 33.15 18.14
C CYS A 12 9.45 32.03 18.56
N GLY A 13 9.83 31.15 19.51
CA GLY A 13 8.99 30.06 20.00
C GLY A 13 9.03 28.77 19.19
N TYR A 14 9.92 28.65 18.20
CA TYR A 14 10.06 27.48 17.34
C TYR A 14 11.23 26.59 17.76
N LYS A 15 11.03 25.27 17.73
CA LYS A 15 12.07 24.26 17.93
C LYS A 15 12.42 23.61 16.59
N LEU A 16 13.67 23.77 16.15
CA LEU A 16 14.16 23.05 14.97
C LEU A 16 14.34 21.57 15.31
N VAL A 17 13.48 20.73 14.75
CA VAL A 17 13.62 19.27 14.74
C VAL A 17 14.18 18.83 13.39
N LYS A 18 14.83 17.66 13.36
CA LYS A 18 15.17 17.04 12.09
C LYS A 18 13.83 16.61 11.49
N ASP A 19 13.60 16.98 10.24
CA ASP A 19 12.49 16.43 9.50
C ASP A 19 12.85 14.96 9.21
N ASN A 20 12.48 14.10 10.16
CA ASN A 20 12.33 12.69 9.89
C ASN A 20 10.98 12.63 9.18
N ALA A 21 10.94 13.04 7.92
CA ALA A 21 9.70 13.08 7.15
C ALA A 21 9.00 11.75 7.40
N ILE A 22 7.86 11.83 8.07
CA ILE A 22 7.03 10.66 8.28
C ILE A 22 6.67 10.22 6.87
N GLN A 23 7.19 9.06 6.45
CA GLN A 23 7.04 8.60 5.07
C GLN A 23 5.56 8.41 4.73
N TYR A 24 4.74 8.06 5.73
CA TYR A 24 3.31 7.81 5.60
C TYR A 24 2.51 8.38 6.78
N ASP A 25 1.42 9.11 6.50
CA ASP A 25 0.60 9.79 7.52
C ASP A 25 -0.12 8.83 8.51
N ILE A 26 -0.08 7.53 8.26
CA ILE A 26 -0.70 6.48 9.07
C ILE A 26 0.38 5.55 9.62
N ASP A 27 0.23 5.15 10.89
CA ASP A 27 1.06 4.14 11.55
C ASP A 27 0.71 2.75 11.01
N TYR A 28 1.34 2.38 9.89
CA TYR A 28 1.27 1.04 9.33
C TYR A 28 2.24 0.08 10.03
N ASP A 29 1.91 -1.21 9.97
CA ASP A 29 2.84 -2.25 10.40
C ASP A 29 4.13 -2.22 9.54
N PRO A 30 5.33 -2.32 10.15
CA PRO A 30 6.59 -2.32 9.42
C PRO A 30 6.72 -3.41 8.34
N GLU A 31 6.11 -4.58 8.56
CA GLU A 31 6.09 -5.67 7.58
C GLU A 31 5.25 -5.28 6.37
N PHE A 32 4.10 -4.63 6.59
CA PHE A 32 3.27 -4.11 5.51
C PHE A 32 3.97 -3.00 4.72
N ILE A 33 4.69 -2.09 5.41
CA ILE A 33 5.49 -1.05 4.72
C ILE A 33 6.52 -1.72 3.82
N SER A 34 7.28 -2.69 4.34
CA SER A 34 8.29 -3.39 3.56
C SER A 34 7.67 -4.14 2.37
N GLU A 35 6.52 -4.79 2.56
CA GLU A 35 5.80 -5.44 1.47
C GLU A 35 5.37 -4.42 0.40
N PHE A 36 4.74 -3.32 0.80
CA PHE A 36 4.29 -2.26 -0.09
C PHE A 36 5.44 -1.69 -0.92
N GLU A 37 6.61 -1.43 -0.33
CA GLU A 37 7.79 -0.94 -1.04
C GLU A 37 8.25 -1.88 -2.16
N THR A 38 8.03 -3.20 -2.02
CA THR A 38 8.31 -4.16 -3.11
C THR A 38 7.28 -4.15 -4.23
N LEU A 39 6.06 -3.69 -3.94
CA LEU A 39 4.91 -3.71 -4.85
C LEU A 39 4.68 -2.35 -5.52
N GLU A 40 5.10 -1.26 -4.90
CA GLU A 40 4.95 0.12 -5.35
C GLU A 40 5.34 0.32 -6.83
N PRO A 41 6.44 -0.25 -7.36
CA PRO A 41 6.79 -0.07 -8.79
C PRO A 41 5.75 -0.63 -9.78
N ASN A 42 4.86 -1.50 -9.30
CA ASN A 42 3.87 -2.25 -10.08
C ASN A 42 2.42 -1.86 -9.76
N THR A 43 2.18 -0.89 -8.86
CA THR A 43 0.84 -0.34 -8.62
C THR A 43 0.78 1.18 -8.72
N ALA A 44 -0.33 1.71 -9.22
CA ALA A 44 -0.64 3.14 -9.15
C ALA A 44 -1.53 3.48 -7.93
N THR A 45 -1.87 2.46 -7.12
CA THR A 45 -2.65 2.64 -5.90
C THR A 45 -1.77 3.11 -4.75
N SER A 46 -2.30 4.00 -3.93
CA SER A 46 -1.58 4.53 -2.77
C SER A 46 -1.46 3.49 -1.66
N ILE A 47 -0.55 3.72 -0.71
CA ILE A 47 -0.35 2.82 0.43
C ILE A 47 -1.63 2.60 1.23
N GLU A 48 -2.49 3.61 1.38
CA GLU A 48 -3.78 3.50 2.09
C GLU A 48 -4.70 2.51 1.38
N ARG A 49 -4.71 2.55 0.04
CA ARG A 49 -5.55 1.66 -0.78
C ARG A 49 -5.01 0.24 -0.80
N MET A 50 -3.69 0.08 -0.83
CA MET A 50 -3.04 -1.23 -0.70
C MET A 50 -3.31 -1.83 0.69
N HIS A 51 -3.25 -1.03 1.75
CA HIS A 51 -3.55 -1.49 3.11
C HIS A 51 -5.01 -1.92 3.22
N ALA A 52 -5.94 -1.07 2.76
CA ALA A 52 -7.36 -1.40 2.74
C ALA A 52 -7.66 -2.68 1.94
N LEU A 53 -6.94 -2.90 0.83
CA LEU A 53 -7.05 -4.12 0.04
C LEU A 53 -6.57 -5.36 0.83
N LYS A 54 -5.40 -5.30 1.48
CA LYS A 54 -4.90 -6.41 2.31
C LYS A 54 -5.90 -6.75 3.43
N GLU A 55 -6.42 -5.74 4.12
CA GLU A 55 -7.41 -5.94 5.18
C GLU A 55 -8.74 -6.52 4.66
N ALA A 56 -9.20 -6.10 3.47
CA ALA A 56 -10.39 -6.67 2.85
C ALA A 56 -10.20 -8.16 2.49
N VAL A 57 -9.04 -8.53 1.95
CA VAL A 57 -8.70 -9.93 1.66
C VAL A 57 -8.66 -10.75 2.96
N LYS A 58 -7.97 -10.26 3.99
CA LYS A 58 -7.93 -10.90 5.33
C LYS A 58 -9.32 -11.07 5.91
N TYR A 59 -10.21 -10.09 5.73
CA TYR A 59 -11.60 -10.18 6.17
C TYR A 59 -12.36 -11.30 5.47
N VAL A 60 -12.25 -11.40 4.14
CA VAL A 60 -12.88 -12.46 3.34
C VAL A 60 -12.42 -13.85 3.81
N ILE A 61 -11.11 -14.01 4.00
CA ILE A 61 -10.51 -15.26 4.48
C ILE A 61 -10.98 -15.57 5.90
N GLY A 62 -10.83 -14.63 6.83
CA GLY A 62 -11.14 -14.82 8.25
C GLY A 62 -12.62 -15.11 8.54
N ASN A 63 -13.53 -14.68 7.64
CA ASN A 63 -14.96 -14.96 7.74
C ASN A 63 -15.42 -16.14 6.87
N ASN A 64 -14.50 -16.86 6.21
CA ASN A 64 -14.81 -17.97 5.30
C ASN A 64 -15.85 -17.60 4.23
N ILE A 65 -15.78 -16.38 3.70
CA ILE A 65 -16.69 -15.93 2.65
C ILE A 65 -16.32 -16.69 1.37
N ALA A 66 -17.25 -17.46 0.82
CA ALA A 66 -17.01 -18.28 -0.37
C ALA A 66 -16.82 -17.43 -1.64
N GLY A 67 -16.04 -17.93 -2.58
CA GLY A 67 -15.84 -17.32 -3.91
C GLY A 67 -14.40 -16.90 -4.21
N ASP A 68 -14.22 -16.42 -5.43
CA ASP A 68 -12.93 -15.97 -5.98
C ASP A 68 -12.73 -14.46 -5.81
N LEU A 69 -11.53 -13.97 -6.12
CA LEU A 69 -11.22 -12.53 -6.17
C LEU A 69 -11.01 -12.06 -7.61
N VAL A 70 -11.37 -10.82 -7.90
CA VAL A 70 -11.20 -10.21 -9.22
C VAL A 70 -10.73 -8.76 -9.11
N GLU A 71 -9.78 -8.36 -9.95
CA GLU A 71 -9.42 -6.96 -10.20
C GLU A 71 -9.74 -6.61 -11.66
N CYS A 72 -10.46 -5.50 -11.86
CA CYS A 72 -10.84 -4.98 -13.17
C CYS A 72 -10.05 -3.70 -13.47
N GLY A 73 -9.00 -3.84 -14.29
CA GLY A 73 -7.95 -2.84 -14.51
C GLY A 73 -6.78 -3.11 -13.57
N VAL A 74 -5.81 -3.88 -14.04
CA VAL A 74 -4.68 -4.38 -13.23
C VAL A 74 -3.40 -3.56 -13.41
N TRP A 75 -3.27 -2.82 -14.53
CA TRP A 75 -2.03 -2.14 -14.90
C TRP A 75 -0.82 -3.08 -14.90
N LYS A 76 0.17 -2.86 -14.03
CA LYS A 76 1.35 -3.73 -13.85
C LYS A 76 1.14 -4.83 -12.79
N GLY A 77 -0.05 -4.91 -12.19
CA GLY A 77 -0.49 -6.02 -11.35
C GLY A 77 -0.12 -5.94 -9.87
N GLY A 78 0.37 -4.80 -9.36
CA GLY A 78 0.84 -4.71 -7.97
C GLY A 78 -0.26 -4.98 -6.92
N SER A 79 -1.49 -4.58 -7.17
CA SER A 79 -2.65 -4.90 -6.30
C SER A 79 -3.00 -6.40 -6.36
N CYS A 80 -3.05 -7.00 -7.55
CA CYS A 80 -3.15 -8.47 -7.68
C CYS A 80 -2.02 -9.24 -6.99
N MET A 81 -0.78 -8.75 -7.06
CA MET A 81 0.35 -9.37 -6.35
C MET A 81 0.14 -9.35 -4.83
N LEU A 82 -0.39 -8.26 -4.28
CA LEU A 82 -0.74 -8.17 -2.86
C LEU A 82 -1.82 -9.19 -2.47
N ILE A 83 -2.87 -9.32 -3.29
CA ILE A 83 -3.93 -10.32 -3.05
C ILE A 83 -3.33 -11.72 -3.07
N ALA A 84 -2.53 -12.06 -4.07
CA ALA A 84 -1.91 -13.37 -4.20
C ALA A 84 -0.99 -13.70 -3.01
N ARG A 85 -0.15 -12.75 -2.57
CA ARG A 85 0.70 -12.92 -1.38
C ARG A 85 -0.12 -13.13 -0.12
N THR A 86 -1.17 -12.34 0.08
CA THR A 86 -2.06 -12.48 1.23
C THR A 86 -2.78 -13.84 1.23
N LEU A 87 -3.21 -14.35 0.07
CA LEU A 87 -3.79 -15.69 -0.02
C LEU A 87 -2.78 -16.78 0.38
N LEU A 88 -1.54 -16.68 -0.11
CA LEU A 88 -0.46 -17.62 0.23
C LEU A 88 -0.08 -17.56 1.71
N GLU A 89 -0.04 -16.37 2.32
CA GLU A 89 0.20 -16.18 3.76
C GLU A 89 -0.81 -16.92 4.64
N TYR A 90 -2.04 -17.12 4.15
CA TYR A 90 -3.15 -17.78 4.85
C TYR A 90 -3.49 -19.17 4.28
N ASP A 91 -2.58 -19.77 3.52
CA ASP A 91 -2.73 -21.10 2.90
C ASP A 91 -4.02 -21.26 2.05
N GLN A 92 -4.53 -20.17 1.47
CA GLN A 92 -5.74 -20.17 0.63
C GLN A 92 -5.39 -20.54 -0.83
N ASN A 93 -5.33 -21.84 -1.09
CA ASN A 93 -4.90 -22.40 -2.38
C ASN A 93 -6.06 -22.78 -3.33
N ASP A 94 -7.31 -22.61 -2.90
CA ASP A 94 -8.52 -23.04 -3.61
C ASP A 94 -9.27 -21.89 -4.30
N ARG A 95 -8.89 -20.64 -4.02
CA ARG A 95 -9.50 -19.44 -4.61
C ARG A 95 -8.76 -19.03 -5.88
N LEU A 96 -9.51 -18.75 -6.93
CA LEU A 96 -8.95 -18.13 -8.13
C LEU A 96 -8.80 -16.62 -7.92
N LEU A 97 -7.76 -16.06 -8.52
CA LEU A 97 -7.55 -14.63 -8.63
C LEU A 97 -7.62 -14.24 -10.12
N TRP A 98 -8.70 -13.55 -10.48
CA TRP A 98 -8.98 -13.13 -11.85
C TRP A 98 -8.41 -11.73 -12.12
N LEU A 99 -7.53 -11.65 -13.11
CA LEU A 99 -6.87 -10.42 -13.55
C LEU A 99 -7.52 -9.94 -14.85
N TYR A 100 -8.51 -9.05 -14.76
CA TYR A 100 -9.20 -8.53 -15.94
C TYR A 100 -8.59 -7.19 -16.33
N ASP A 101 -7.88 -7.17 -17.45
CA ASP A 101 -7.40 -5.95 -18.09
C ASP A 101 -7.46 -6.14 -19.61
N THR A 102 -7.45 -5.04 -20.33
CA THR A 102 -7.20 -5.04 -21.77
C THR A 102 -5.78 -5.50 -22.09
N PHE A 103 -4.83 -5.26 -21.16
CA PHE A 103 -3.39 -5.38 -21.38
C PHE A 103 -2.87 -4.50 -22.55
N GLU A 104 -3.70 -3.57 -23.03
CA GLU A 104 -3.43 -2.67 -24.14
C GLU A 104 -3.62 -1.19 -23.73
N GLY A 105 -4.02 -0.94 -22.48
CA GLY A 105 -4.25 0.40 -21.92
C GLY A 105 -5.70 0.87 -22.08
N MET A 106 -5.91 2.18 -21.93
CA MET A 106 -7.25 2.78 -21.98
C MET A 106 -7.78 2.85 -23.42
N THR A 107 -9.08 2.61 -23.60
CA THR A 107 -9.76 2.89 -24.87
C THR A 107 -9.82 4.39 -25.14
N LEU A 108 -9.90 4.76 -26.42
CA LEU A 108 -10.16 6.15 -26.80
C LEU A 108 -11.55 6.60 -26.29
N PRO A 109 -11.72 7.86 -25.88
CA PRO A 109 -13.00 8.43 -25.45
C PRO A 109 -14.08 8.45 -26.53
#